data_AF-A0A164S0X0-F1
#
_entry.id   AF-A0A164S0X0-F1
#
_cell.length_a   1.000
_cell.length_b   1.000
_cell.length_c   1.000
_cell.angle_alpha   90.00
_cell.angle_beta   90.00
_cell.angle_gamma   90.00
#
_symmetry.space_group_name_H-M   'P 1'
#
loop_
_entity.id
_entity.type
_entity.pdbx_description
1 polymer ?
#
loop_
_entity_poly.entity_id
_entity_poly.type
_entity_poly.pdbx_seq_one_letter_code
_entity_poly.pdbx_strand_id
1 'polypeptide(L)'
;MAAAHALRLAVFVDEQGVPVEEEIDDLDTAATTTHVLVRDRERDGAVVGTGRLLTDPAHPGEVHIGRVAVSASARGTGAGAAVMRALEEIALAEHAASGTEGRRAVRVVLSAQVQAIGFYERLGYVVSGPVYLDAGIDHRDAAKTLTTDV
;
A
#
# COMPACT_ATOMS: atom_id res chain seq x y z
N MET A 1 10.50 -1.32 10.65
CA MET A 1 9.59 -0.44 11.42
C MET A 1 10.06 1.00 11.55
N ALA A 2 11.12 1.31 12.29
CA ALA A 2 11.51 2.71 12.55
C ALA A 2 11.60 3.62 11.30
N ALA A 3 12.23 3.15 10.22
CA ALA A 3 12.34 3.94 8.99
C ALA A 3 11.01 4.11 8.23
N ALA A 4 10.11 3.13 8.31
CA ALA A 4 8.77 3.24 7.73
C ALA A 4 7.95 4.30 8.49
N HIS A 5 7.97 4.24 9.84
CA HIS A 5 7.30 5.22 10.69
C HIS A 5 7.84 6.63 10.46
N ALA A 6 9.16 6.81 10.40
CA ALA A 6 9.74 8.12 10.15
C ALA A 6 9.24 8.75 8.84
N LEU A 7 9.18 7.98 7.74
CA LEU A 7 8.65 8.47 6.47
C LEU A 7 7.13 8.72 6.53
N ARG A 8 6.38 7.82 7.18
CA ARG A 8 4.93 7.94 7.35
C ARG A 8 4.54 9.16 8.18
N LEU A 9 5.22 9.42 9.29
CA LEU A 9 5.01 10.62 10.10
C LEU A 9 5.26 11.89 9.29
N ALA A 10 6.36 11.94 8.54
CA ALA A 10 6.68 13.10 7.69
C ALA A 10 5.62 13.36 6.59
N VAL A 11 4.99 12.31 6.04
CA VAL A 11 4.03 12.43 4.94
C VAL A 11 2.60 12.60 5.44
N PHE A 12 2.17 11.78 6.40
CA PHE A 12 0.78 11.75 6.84
C PHE A 12 0.53 12.74 7.96
N VAL A 13 1.43 12.84 8.95
CA VAL A 13 1.24 13.77 10.08
C VAL A 13 1.70 15.17 9.71
N ASP A 14 2.99 15.34 9.38
CA ASP A 14 3.57 16.67 9.20
C ASP A 14 3.04 17.38 7.94
N GLU A 15 2.86 16.64 6.84
CA GLU A 15 2.42 17.21 5.56
C GLU A 15 0.89 17.19 5.39
N GLN A 16 0.21 16.09 5.75
CA GLN A 16 -1.23 15.92 5.49
C GLN A 16 -2.11 16.20 6.71
N GLY A 17 -1.53 16.38 7.90
CA GLY A 17 -2.28 16.71 9.11
C GLY A 17 -3.08 15.56 9.72
N VAL A 18 -2.74 14.31 9.39
CA VAL A 18 -3.31 13.12 10.05
C VAL A 18 -2.88 13.11 11.53
N PRO A 19 -3.80 12.90 12.50
CA PRO A 19 -3.42 12.78 13.90
C PRO A 19 -2.41 11.65 14.12
N VAL A 20 -1.40 11.87 14.95
CA VAL A 20 -0.31 10.90 15.16
C VAL A 20 -0.82 9.58 15.76
N GLU A 21 -1.85 9.66 16.59
CA GLU A 21 -2.56 8.54 17.20
C GLU A 21 -3.37 7.69 16.20
N GLU A 22 -3.72 8.24 15.04
CA GLU A 22 -4.39 7.50 13.95
C GLU A 22 -3.36 6.92 12.96
N GLU A 23 -2.18 7.55 12.87
CA GLU A 23 -1.15 7.12 11.94
C GLU A 23 -0.46 5.81 12.39
N ILE A 24 -0.08 5.72 13.67
CA ILE A 24 0.59 4.54 14.24
C ILE A 24 -0.44 3.68 14.97
N ASP A 25 -0.62 2.44 14.52
CA ASP A 25 -1.65 1.53 15.04
C ASP A 25 -1.05 0.18 15.51
N ASP A 26 -1.86 -0.63 16.20
CA ASP A 26 -1.44 -1.95 16.69
C ASP A 26 -1.12 -2.94 15.55
N LEU A 27 -1.65 -2.70 14.34
CA LEU A 27 -1.40 -3.54 13.17
C LEU A 27 0.04 -3.37 12.68
N ASP A 28 0.72 -2.27 12.99
CA ASP A 28 2.10 -2.04 12.58
C ASP A 28 3.07 -3.12 13.06
N THR A 29 2.75 -3.82 14.16
CA THR A 29 3.57 -4.90 14.73
C THR A 29 2.89 -6.28 14.72
N ALA A 30 1.69 -6.38 14.13
CA ALA A 30 0.97 -7.64 14.03
C ALA A 30 1.69 -8.65 13.12
N ALA A 31 1.55 -9.94 13.43
CA ALA A 31 2.14 -11.02 12.63
C ALA A 31 1.55 -11.13 11.20
N THR A 32 0.40 -10.51 10.97
CA THR A 32 -0.31 -10.44 9.69
C THR A 32 0.17 -9.27 8.81
N THR A 33 1.23 -8.57 9.22
CA THR A 33 1.68 -7.33 8.61
C THR A 33 3.06 -7.45 7.98
N THR A 34 3.15 -7.06 6.72
CA THR A 34 4.42 -6.91 6.00
C THR A 34 4.62 -5.45 5.61
N HIS A 35 5.82 -4.91 5.83
CA HIS A 35 6.18 -3.56 5.42
C HIS A 35 7.29 -3.59 4.38
N VAL A 36 7.21 -2.74 3.37
CA VAL A 36 8.27 -2.53 2.38
C VAL A 36 8.91 -1.16 2.52
N LEU A 37 10.17 -1.05 2.12
CA LEU A 37 10.91 0.19 2.02
C LEU A 37 11.53 0.29 0.62
N VAL A 38 11.36 1.44 -0.02
CA VAL A 38 12.09 1.81 -1.24
C VAL A 38 13.20 2.76 -0.84
N ARG A 39 14.43 2.43 -1.23
CA ARG A 39 15.62 3.23 -0.95
C ARG A 39 16.18 3.82 -2.23
N ASP A 40 16.54 5.09 -2.16
CA ASP A 40 17.26 5.79 -3.22
C ASP A 40 18.74 5.42 -3.17
N ARG A 41 19.25 4.79 -4.22
CA ARG A 41 20.65 4.33 -4.29
C ARG A 41 21.65 5.47 -4.45
N GLU A 42 21.21 6.60 -5.02
CA GLU A 42 22.08 7.75 -5.29
C GLU A 42 22.15 8.70 -4.09
N ARG A 43 21.18 8.62 -3.18
CA ARG A 43 21.12 9.43 -1.94
C ARG A 43 21.42 8.59 -0.70
N ASP A 44 22.60 7.98 -0.66
CA ASP A 44 23.11 7.22 0.51
C ASP A 44 22.15 6.15 1.05
N GLY A 45 21.28 5.59 0.21
CA GLY A 45 20.29 4.61 0.63
C GLY A 45 19.12 5.18 1.44
N ALA A 46 18.85 6.49 1.32
CA ALA A 46 17.73 7.17 1.97
C ALA A 46 16.40 6.46 1.64
N VAL A 47 15.54 6.29 2.65
CA VAL A 47 14.19 5.75 2.44
C VAL A 47 13.33 6.82 1.81
N VAL A 48 12.82 6.53 0.61
CA VAL A 48 12.02 7.47 -0.19
C VAL A 48 10.59 6.99 -0.43
N GLY A 49 10.31 5.72 -0.16
CA GLY A 49 8.97 5.15 -0.23
C GLY A 49 8.77 4.06 0.82
N THR A 50 7.54 3.89 1.28
CA THR A 50 7.13 2.75 2.12
C THR A 50 5.67 2.42 1.87
N GLY A 51 5.26 1.21 2.23
CA GLY A 51 3.88 0.77 2.24
C GLY A 51 3.72 -0.48 3.10
N ARG A 52 2.48 -0.75 3.49
CA ARG A 52 2.09 -1.84 4.37
C ARG A 52 1.13 -2.78 3.64
N LEU A 53 1.35 -4.08 3.77
CA LEU A 53 0.42 -5.14 3.38
C LEU A 53 -0.10 -5.80 4.65
N LEU A 54 -1.43 -5.87 4.77
CA LEU A 54 -2.14 -6.60 5.81
C LEU A 54 -2.80 -7.83 5.22
N THR A 55 -2.78 -8.91 6.00
CA THR A 55 -3.46 -10.16 5.70
C THR A 55 -4.53 -10.45 6.74
N ASP A 56 -5.57 -11.18 6.32
CA ASP A 56 -6.57 -11.72 7.23
C ASP A 56 -6.70 -13.24 6.99
N PRO A 57 -6.33 -14.08 7.96
CA PRO A 57 -6.51 -15.52 7.86
C PRO A 57 -7.95 -15.96 7.60
N ALA A 58 -8.95 -15.13 7.94
CA ALA A 58 -10.36 -15.40 7.63
C ALA A 58 -10.71 -15.16 6.15
N HIS A 59 -9.88 -14.42 5.41
CA HIS A 59 -10.10 -14.05 4.01
C HIS A 59 -8.87 -14.43 3.15
N PRO A 60 -8.55 -15.73 3.02
CA PRO A 60 -7.43 -16.16 2.19
C PRO A 60 -7.61 -15.76 0.73
N GLY A 61 -6.53 -15.33 0.08
CA GLY A 61 -6.60 -14.83 -1.30
C GLY A 61 -6.95 -13.34 -1.41
N GLU A 62 -7.13 -12.63 -0.29
CA GLU A 62 -7.28 -11.17 -0.27
C GLU A 62 -6.26 -10.53 0.69
N VAL A 63 -5.71 -9.37 0.29
CA VAL A 63 -4.79 -8.57 1.12
C VAL A 63 -5.15 -7.09 1.03
N HIS A 64 -4.87 -6.33 2.09
CA HIS A 64 -5.07 -4.89 2.12
C HIS A 64 -3.72 -4.17 2.06
N ILE A 65 -3.51 -3.36 1.01
CA ILE A 65 -2.37 -2.43 0.95
C ILE A 65 -2.76 -1.05 1.47
N GLY A 66 -2.00 -0.53 2.42
CA GLY A 66 -2.20 0.80 2.99
C GLY A 66 -0.88 1.46 3.38
N ARG A 67 -0.99 2.64 4.01
CA ARG A 67 0.16 3.44 4.49
C ARG A 67 1.24 3.65 3.42
N VAL A 68 0.81 3.81 2.16
CA VAL A 68 1.71 4.06 1.01
C VAL A 68 2.16 5.52 1.07
N ALA A 69 3.40 5.73 1.51
CA ALA A 69 3.99 7.05 1.65
C ALA A 69 5.23 7.20 0.76
N VAL A 70 5.35 8.33 0.07
CA VAL A 70 6.49 8.69 -0.77
C VAL A 70 6.98 10.07 -0.37
N SER A 71 8.28 10.19 -0.12
CA SER A 71 8.87 11.48 0.27
C SER A 71 8.64 12.53 -0.82
N ALA A 72 8.41 13.78 -0.43
CA ALA A 72 8.13 14.86 -1.37
C ALA A 72 9.18 14.94 -2.50
N SER A 73 10.46 14.78 -2.15
CA SER A 73 11.61 14.80 -3.08
C SER A 73 11.73 13.57 -4.01
N ALA A 74 10.87 12.57 -3.87
CA ALA A 74 10.85 11.37 -4.70
C ALA A 74 9.51 11.16 -5.42
N ARG A 75 8.59 12.11 -5.34
CA ARG A 75 7.35 12.07 -6.11
C ARG A 75 7.65 12.27 -7.59
N GLY A 76 6.92 11.57 -8.46
CA GLY A 76 7.15 11.60 -9.91
C GLY A 76 8.36 10.81 -10.42
N THR A 77 9.18 10.22 -9.54
CA THR A 77 10.35 9.41 -9.94
C THR A 77 10.03 7.92 -10.16
N GLY A 78 8.80 7.51 -9.84
CA GLY A 78 8.37 6.10 -9.85
C GLY A 78 8.49 5.39 -8.49
N ALA A 79 8.97 6.06 -7.43
CA ALA A 79 9.11 5.46 -6.09
C ALA A 79 7.81 4.83 -5.55
N GLY A 80 6.66 5.50 -5.73
CA GLY A 80 5.36 4.93 -5.33
C GLY A 80 4.98 3.67 -6.12
N ALA A 81 5.27 3.65 -7.43
CA ALA A 81 5.05 2.45 -8.23
C ALA A 81 5.98 1.30 -7.80
N ALA A 82 7.21 1.59 -7.37
CA ALA A 82 8.13 0.60 -6.82
C ALA A 82 7.63 0.02 -5.49
N VAL A 83 7.05 0.85 -4.60
CA VAL A 83 6.39 0.37 -3.37
C VAL A 83 5.27 -0.61 -3.71
N MET A 84 4.35 -0.20 -4.61
CA MET A 84 3.21 -1.03 -4.97
C MET A 84 3.63 -2.34 -5.62
N ARG A 85 4.60 -2.32 -6.55
CA ARG A 85 5.13 -3.54 -7.18
C ARG A 85 5.70 -4.52 -6.16
N ALA A 86 6.51 -4.05 -5.21
CA ALA A 86 7.07 -4.91 -4.18
C ALA A 86 5.98 -5.56 -3.31
N LEU A 87 4.93 -4.81 -2.95
CA LEU A 87 3.81 -5.36 -2.17
C LEU A 87 2.95 -6.32 -3.00
N GLU A 88 2.71 -6.02 -4.28
CA GLU A 88 1.97 -6.88 -5.20
C GLU A 88 2.70 -8.22 -5.45
N GLU A 89 4.03 -8.18 -5.56
CA GLU A 89 4.89 -9.36 -5.67
C GLU A 89 4.79 -10.25 -4.43
N ILE A 90 4.88 -9.66 -3.23
CA ILE A 90 4.69 -10.37 -1.95
C ILE A 90 3.27 -10.96 -1.87
N ALA A 91 2.26 -10.17 -2.20
CA ALA A 91 0.87 -10.61 -2.19
C ALA A 91 0.66 -11.86 -3.06
N LEU A 92 1.20 -11.85 -4.29
CA LEU A 92 1.02 -12.95 -5.23
C LEU A 92 1.82 -14.19 -4.81
N ALA A 93 3.06 -14.00 -4.34
CA ALA A 93 3.92 -15.11 -3.96
C ALA A 93 3.40 -15.85 -2.70
N GLU A 94 2.97 -15.08 -1.70
CA GLU A 94 2.70 -15.61 -0.35
C GLU A 94 1.21 -15.81 -0.06
N HIS A 95 0.33 -15.04 -0.69
CA HIS A 95 -1.08 -14.97 -0.29
C HIS A 95 -2.08 -15.33 -1.39
N ALA A 96 -1.61 -15.72 -2.57
CA ALA A 96 -2.51 -16.15 -3.64
C ALA A 96 -3.27 -17.44 -3.29
N ALA A 97 -4.58 -17.45 -3.48
CA ALA A 97 -5.42 -18.63 -3.33
C ALA A 97 -5.72 -19.26 -4.70
N SER A 98 -6.50 -20.34 -4.72
CA SER A 98 -7.00 -20.93 -5.97
C SER A 98 -7.82 -19.90 -6.74
N GLY A 99 -7.42 -19.64 -7.99
CA GLY A 99 -8.10 -18.74 -8.92
C GLY A 99 -8.78 -19.49 -10.06
N THR A 100 -9.05 -18.78 -11.15
CA THR A 100 -9.69 -19.32 -12.35
C THR A 100 -8.69 -20.05 -13.25
N GLU A 101 -9.17 -21.02 -14.03
CA GLU A 101 -8.37 -21.70 -15.08
C GLU A 101 -7.09 -22.38 -14.56
N GLY A 102 -7.11 -22.85 -13.30
CA GLY A 102 -5.97 -23.52 -12.68
C GLY A 102 -4.84 -22.58 -12.24
N ARG A 103 -5.02 -21.25 -12.35
CA ARG A 103 -4.05 -20.26 -11.87
C ARG A 103 -4.28 -19.92 -10.40
N ARG A 104 -3.24 -19.47 -9.69
CA ARG A 104 -3.41 -18.85 -8.37
C ARG A 104 -3.70 -17.35 -8.55
N ALA A 105 -4.49 -16.79 -7.65
CA ALA A 105 -4.85 -15.39 -7.68
C ALA A 105 -4.88 -14.76 -6.28
N VAL A 106 -4.54 -13.48 -6.19
CA VAL A 106 -4.73 -12.67 -4.99
C VAL A 106 -5.48 -11.39 -5.36
N ARG A 107 -6.45 -11.03 -4.55
CA ARG A 107 -7.15 -9.76 -4.63
C ARG A 107 -6.46 -8.75 -3.70
N VAL A 108 -6.01 -7.65 -4.27
CA VAL A 108 -5.39 -6.56 -3.53
C VAL A 108 -6.43 -5.45 -3.40
N VAL A 109 -6.79 -5.10 -2.16
CA VAL A 109 -7.72 -4.02 -1.86
C VAL A 109 -6.99 -2.86 -1.18
N LEU A 110 -7.49 -1.65 -1.39
CA LEU A 110 -6.95 -0.45 -0.77
C LEU A 110 -8.03 0.60 -0.55
N SER A 111 -7.87 1.35 0.54
CA SER A 111 -8.52 2.65 0.75
C SER A 111 -7.63 3.72 0.10
N ALA A 112 -8.04 4.23 -1.07
CA ALA A 112 -7.30 5.26 -1.80
C ALA A 112 -7.77 6.66 -1.40
N GLN A 113 -6.86 7.51 -0.96
CA GLN A 113 -7.11 8.95 -0.90
C GLN A 113 -7.58 9.44 -2.27
N VAL A 114 -8.61 10.28 -2.32
CA VAL A 114 -9.20 10.76 -3.58
C VAL A 114 -8.15 11.42 -4.49
N GLN A 115 -7.21 12.16 -3.91
CA GLN A 115 -6.09 12.77 -4.63
C GLN A 115 -5.10 11.77 -5.27
N ALA A 116 -5.05 10.54 -4.76
CA ALA A 116 -4.17 9.47 -5.24
C ALA A 116 -4.87 8.50 -6.22
N ILE A 117 -6.18 8.65 -6.47
CA ILE A 117 -6.94 7.75 -7.35
C ILE A 117 -6.27 7.58 -8.71
N GLY A 118 -5.92 8.68 -9.39
CA GLY A 118 -5.30 8.59 -10.72
C GLY A 118 -3.97 7.84 -10.71
N PHE A 119 -3.25 7.81 -9.58
CA PHE A 119 -2.06 6.98 -9.43
C PHE A 119 -2.40 5.48 -9.42
N TYR A 120 -3.39 5.07 -8.63
CA TYR A 120 -3.81 3.67 -8.56
C TYR A 120 -4.47 3.18 -9.85
N GLU A 121 -5.27 4.01 -10.52
CA GLU A 121 -5.86 3.68 -11.82
C GLU A 121 -4.78 3.38 -12.87
N ARG A 122 -3.70 4.18 -12.92
CA ARG A 122 -2.54 3.91 -13.80
C ARG A 122 -1.81 2.60 -13.47
N LEU A 123 -1.94 2.09 -12.25
CA LEU A 123 -1.41 0.79 -11.84
C LEU A 123 -2.39 -0.37 -12.09
N GLY A 124 -3.57 -0.09 -12.65
CA GLY A 124 -4.59 -1.08 -13.00
C GLY A 124 -5.58 -1.39 -11.87
N TYR A 125 -5.64 -0.55 -10.82
CA TYR A 125 -6.70 -0.67 -9.81
C TYR A 125 -8.00 -0.10 -10.35
N VAL A 126 -9.10 -0.76 -10.00
CA VAL A 126 -10.45 -0.30 -10.29
C VAL A 126 -11.04 0.31 -9.03
N VAL A 127 -11.34 1.60 -9.07
CA VAL A 127 -11.99 2.32 -7.97
C VAL A 127 -13.49 2.00 -7.94
N SER A 128 -14.04 1.79 -6.76
CA SER A 128 -15.44 1.47 -6.54
C SER A 128 -15.98 2.20 -5.31
N GLY A 129 -17.30 2.11 -5.10
CA GLY A 129 -17.95 2.68 -3.92
C GLY A 129 -18.02 4.23 -3.88
N PRO A 130 -18.73 4.77 -2.86
CA PRO A 130 -18.83 6.20 -2.61
C PRO A 130 -17.53 6.76 -1.98
N VAL A 131 -17.42 8.08 -1.93
CA VAL A 131 -16.40 8.75 -1.12
C VAL A 131 -16.75 8.64 0.36
N TYR A 132 -15.77 8.37 1.21
CA TYR A 132 -15.90 8.36 2.66
C TYR A 132 -14.70 9.04 3.33
N LEU A 133 -14.87 9.47 4.57
CA LEU A 133 -13.81 10.11 5.35
C LEU A 133 -13.00 9.07 6.13
N ASP A 134 -11.69 9.14 6.04
CA ASP A 134 -10.74 8.36 6.84
C ASP A 134 -9.60 9.28 7.28
N ALA A 135 -9.38 9.40 8.60
CA ALA A 135 -8.46 10.35 9.24
C ALA A 135 -8.57 11.81 8.74
N GLY A 136 -9.80 12.26 8.45
CA GLY A 136 -10.04 13.62 7.94
C GLY A 136 -9.74 13.81 6.45
N ILE A 137 -9.42 12.74 5.72
CA ILE A 137 -9.12 12.78 4.29
C ILE A 137 -10.19 11.99 3.51
N ASP A 138 -10.62 12.52 2.37
CA ASP A 138 -11.55 11.83 1.48
C ASP A 138 -10.89 10.62 0.81
N HIS A 139 -11.54 9.46 0.91
CA HIS A 139 -11.10 8.18 0.38
C HIS A 139 -12.18 7.50 -0.46
N ARG A 140 -11.75 6.55 -1.31
CA ARG A 140 -12.59 5.58 -2.03
C ARG A 140 -11.89 4.23 -2.08
N ASP A 141 -12.67 3.17 -2.09
CA ASP A 141 -12.11 1.83 -2.24
C ASP A 141 -11.58 1.61 -3.66
N ALA A 142 -10.47 0.90 -3.80
CA ALA A 142 -10.03 0.36 -5.07
C ALA A 142 -9.51 -1.06 -4.91
N ALA A 143 -9.53 -1.83 -6.01
CA ALA A 143 -9.01 -3.17 -5.99
C ALA A 143 -8.41 -3.60 -7.32
N LYS A 144 -7.49 -4.56 -7.25
CA LYS A 144 -6.85 -5.22 -8.39
C LYS A 144 -6.69 -6.70 -8.09
N THR A 145 -7.02 -7.55 -9.05
CA THR A 145 -6.74 -8.99 -8.94
C THR A 145 -5.47 -9.31 -9.70
N LEU A 146 -4.51 -9.94 -9.02
CA LEU A 146 -3.27 -10.45 -9.60
C LEU A 146 -3.40 -11.96 -9.81
N THR A 147 -2.81 -12.47 -10.88
CA THR A 147 -2.76 -13.91 -11.20
C THR A 147 -1.34 -14.35 -11.48
N THR A 148 -0.99 -15.58 -11.14
CA THR A 148 0.28 -16.16 -11.59
C THR A 148 0.31 -16.31 -13.10
N ASP A 149 1.48 -16.11 -13.70
CA ASP A 149 1.71 -16.50 -15.09
C ASP A 149 1.56 -18.03 -15.25
N VAL A 150 1.31 -18.47 -16.49
CA VAL A 150 1.11 -19.89 -16.85
C VAL A 150 2.44 -20.57 -17.11
#